data_AF-A0A355V8I1-F1
#
_entry.id   AF-A0A355V8I1-F1
#
_cell.length_a   1.000
_cell.length_b   1.000
_cell.length_c   1.000
_cell.angle_alpha   90.00
_cell.angle_beta   90.00
_cell.angle_gamma   90.00
#
_symmetry.space_group_name_H-M   'P 1'
#
loop_
_entity.id
_entity.type
_entity.pdbx_description
1 polymer ?
#
loop_
_entity_poly.entity_id
_entity_poly.type
_entity_poly.pdbx_seq_one_letter_code
_entity_poly.pdbx_strand_id
1 'polypeptide(L)'
;MRESQPYLSKELGVARYERLADFDFTAGDEYWQATEQFWRDVRAVWQEYIDADEAFVFSETANGMPLFVSVFGLAGEAAEATAYDASASRAQIRALLADYVTLQP
;
A
#
# COMPACT_ATOMS: atom_id res chain seq x y z
N MET A 1 -43.28 6.25 -37.22
CA MET A 1 -42.17 7.16 -36.87
C MET A 1 -41.19 6.35 -36.04
N ARG A 2 -39.91 6.24 -36.44
CA ARG A 2 -38.88 5.61 -35.58
C ARG A 2 -38.27 6.73 -34.75
N GLU A 3 -38.35 6.60 -33.42
CA GLU A 3 -37.65 7.50 -32.50
C GLU A 3 -36.15 7.41 -32.73
N SER A 4 -35.51 8.58 -32.84
CA SER A 4 -34.06 8.74 -32.95
C SER A 4 -33.40 8.34 -31.63
N GLN A 5 -32.64 7.24 -31.61
CA GLN A 5 -31.83 6.91 -30.44
C GLN A 5 -30.68 7.94 -30.29
N PRO A 6 -30.60 8.69 -29.17
CA PRO A 6 -29.71 9.85 -29.04
C PRO A 6 -28.28 9.50 -28.57
N TYR A 7 -27.92 8.23 -28.46
CA TYR A 7 -26.64 7.79 -27.89
C TYR A 7 -25.74 7.17 -28.97
N LEU A 8 -24.50 7.66 -29.07
CA LEU A 8 -23.52 7.21 -30.07
C LEU A 8 -22.83 5.89 -29.70
N SER A 9 -22.81 5.52 -28.41
CA SER A 9 -22.29 4.23 -27.93
C SER A 9 -22.83 3.89 -26.53
N LYS A 10 -22.70 2.62 -26.13
CA LYS A 10 -23.01 2.09 -24.80
C LYS A 10 -21.89 1.12 -24.39
N GLU A 11 -21.36 1.28 -23.19
CA GLU A 11 -20.43 0.33 -22.58
C GLU A 11 -21.15 -0.50 -21.52
N LEU A 12 -20.81 -1.78 -21.45
CA LEU A 12 -21.29 -2.73 -20.44
C LEU A 12 -20.07 -3.45 -19.86
N GLY A 13 -19.74 -3.17 -18.60
CA GLY A 13 -18.75 -3.93 -17.84
C GLY A 13 -19.40 -5.16 -17.20
N VAL A 14 -18.81 -6.34 -17.40
CA VAL A 14 -19.20 -7.56 -16.70
C VAL A 14 -18.07 -7.96 -15.77
N ALA A 15 -18.33 -7.92 -14.46
CA ALA A 15 -17.43 -8.52 -13.48
C ALA A 15 -17.74 -10.03 -13.40
N ARG A 16 -16.76 -10.87 -13.78
CA ARG A 16 -16.85 -12.33 -13.63
C ARG A 16 -16.04 -12.73 -12.40
N TYR A 17 -16.69 -13.45 -11.49
CA TYR A 17 -16.03 -14.11 -10.38
C TYR A 17 -16.07 -15.61 -10.64
N GLU A 18 -14.91 -16.24 -10.58
CA GLU A 18 -14.77 -17.69 -10.66
C GLU A 18 -14.16 -18.16 -9.36
N ARG A 19 -14.79 -19.16 -8.73
CA ARG A 19 -14.19 -19.80 -7.57
C ARG A 19 -13.01 -20.60 -8.06
N LEU A 20 -11.81 -20.16 -7.69
CA LEU A 20 -10.61 -20.97 -7.83
C LEU A 20 -10.69 -22.13 -6.84
N ALA A 21 -10.46 -23.35 -7.32
CA ALA A 21 -10.14 -24.51 -6.49
C ALA A 21 -8.68 -24.88 -6.77
N ASP A 22 -7.97 -25.31 -5.73
CA ASP A 22 -6.59 -25.83 -5.84
C ASP A 22 -5.55 -24.84 -6.39
N PHE A 23 -5.79 -23.53 -6.25
CA PHE A 23 -4.78 -22.52 -6.56
C PHE A 23 -3.65 -22.56 -5.53
N ASP A 24 -2.41 -22.52 -5.99
CA ASP A 24 -1.23 -22.50 -5.14
C ASP A 24 -0.94 -21.07 -4.66
N PHE A 25 -1.13 -20.82 -3.37
CA PHE A 25 -0.89 -19.52 -2.73
C PHE A 25 0.51 -19.41 -2.11
N THR A 26 1.38 -20.39 -2.28
CA THR A 26 2.69 -20.47 -1.61
C THR A 26 3.52 -19.19 -1.79
N ALA A 27 3.52 -18.59 -2.99
CA ALA A 27 4.25 -17.33 -3.23
C ALA A 27 3.76 -16.17 -2.34
N GLY A 28 2.46 -16.12 -2.03
CA GLY A 28 1.89 -15.13 -1.12
C GLY A 28 2.24 -15.42 0.34
N ASP A 29 2.19 -16.70 0.73
CA ASP A 29 2.55 -17.15 2.08
C ASP A 29 4.03 -16.87 2.38
N GLU A 30 4.92 -17.19 1.44
CA GLU A 30 6.37 -16.93 1.53
C GLU A 30 6.65 -15.43 1.66
N TYR A 31 6.02 -14.60 0.82
CA TYR A 31 6.17 -13.15 0.90
C TYR A 31 5.67 -12.59 2.24
N TRP A 32 4.51 -13.04 2.71
CA TRP A 32 3.96 -12.61 3.98
C TRP A 32 4.86 -13.02 5.14
N GLN A 33 5.33 -14.26 5.17
CA GLN A 33 6.25 -14.75 6.18
C GLN A 33 7.55 -13.92 6.21
N ALA A 34 8.06 -13.52 5.06
CA ALA A 34 9.27 -12.70 4.95
C ALA A 34 9.07 -11.23 5.37
N THR A 35 7.85 -10.69 5.22
CA THR A 35 7.60 -9.24 5.38
C THR A 35 6.63 -8.86 6.50
N GLU A 36 6.02 -9.82 7.21
CA GLU A 36 4.93 -9.53 8.13
C GLU A 36 5.33 -8.58 9.28
N GLN A 37 6.57 -8.67 9.77
CA GLN A 37 7.08 -7.80 10.83
C GLN A 37 7.24 -6.36 10.33
N PHE A 38 7.78 -6.19 9.12
CA PHE A 38 7.82 -4.89 8.44
C PHE A 38 6.44 -4.27 8.31
N TRP A 39 5.45 -5.01 7.82
CA TRP A 39 4.09 -4.48 7.68
C TRP A 39 3.40 -4.21 9.01
N ARG A 40 3.76 -4.91 10.10
CA ARG A 40 3.32 -4.56 11.46
C ARG A 40 3.89 -3.22 11.89
N ASP A 41 5.16 -2.97 11.64
CA ASP A 41 5.81 -1.70 11.98
C ASP A 41 5.33 -0.53 11.10
N VAL A 42 5.02 -0.76 9.81
CA VAL A 42 4.36 0.24 8.96
C VAL A 42 3.03 0.68 9.56
N ARG A 43 2.19 -0.29 9.99
CA ARG A 43 0.91 0.03 10.66
C ARG A 43 1.11 0.76 11.98
N ALA A 44 2.12 0.39 12.77
CA ALA A 44 2.42 1.08 14.02
C ALA A 44 2.78 2.55 13.78
N VAL A 45 3.60 2.85 12.78
CA VAL A 45 3.95 4.24 12.43
C VAL A 45 2.74 5.01 11.89
N TRP A 46 1.90 4.40 11.05
CA TRP A 46 0.64 5.04 10.64
C TRP A 46 -0.28 5.34 11.82
N GLN A 47 -0.33 4.45 12.81
CA GLN A 47 -1.10 4.69 14.03
C GLN A 47 -0.56 5.91 14.80
N GLU A 48 0.76 6.12 14.85
CA GLU A 48 1.36 7.33 15.44
C GLU A 48 0.81 8.61 14.77
N TYR A 49 0.69 8.65 13.45
CA TYR A 49 0.12 9.81 12.73
C TYR A 49 -1.38 9.99 12.96
N ILE A 50 -2.13 8.89 13.04
CA ILE A 50 -3.58 8.91 13.28
C ILE A 50 -3.89 9.37 14.71
N ASP A 51 -3.05 9.00 15.68
CA ASP A 51 -3.25 9.35 17.09
C ASP A 51 -2.75 10.76 17.43
N ALA A 52 -1.84 11.33 16.63
CA ALA A 52 -1.20 12.62 16.90
C ALA A 52 -2.10 13.83 16.60
N ASP A 53 -2.85 13.81 15.50
CA ASP A 53 -3.61 14.96 15.01
C ASP A 53 -5.04 14.58 14.58
N GLU A 54 -5.94 15.56 14.56
CA GLU A 54 -7.31 15.36 14.06
C GLU A 54 -7.33 15.08 12.55
N ALA A 55 -6.32 15.57 11.81
CA ALA A 55 -6.16 15.33 10.38
C ALA A 55 -4.70 15.43 9.93
N PHE A 56 -4.36 14.66 8.90
CA PHE A 56 -3.12 14.81 8.12
C PHE A 56 -3.42 14.69 6.63
N VAL A 57 -2.53 15.24 5.81
CA VAL A 57 -2.57 15.10 4.35
C VAL A 57 -1.40 14.22 3.94
N PHE A 58 -1.65 13.26 3.05
CA PHE A 58 -0.57 12.49 2.41
C PHE A 58 -0.51 12.83 0.92
N SER A 59 0.71 12.84 0.38
CA SER A 59 0.98 12.98 -1.04
C SER A 59 1.23 11.62 -1.66
N GLU A 60 0.69 11.37 -2.86
CA GLU A 60 0.94 10.12 -3.59
C GLU A 60 2.40 9.97 -4.02
N THR A 61 3.07 11.10 -4.22
CA THR A 61 4.46 11.18 -4.69
C THR A 61 5.25 12.19 -3.89
N ALA A 62 6.53 11.89 -3.65
CA ALA A 62 7.52 12.80 -3.08
C ALA A 62 8.86 12.57 -3.79
N ASN A 63 9.61 13.62 -4.08
CA ASN A 63 10.91 13.53 -4.77
C ASN A 63 10.88 12.71 -6.09
N GLY A 64 9.75 12.73 -6.81
CA GLY A 64 9.55 11.97 -8.04
C GLY A 64 9.25 10.48 -7.86
N MET A 65 9.10 10.01 -6.62
CA MET A 65 8.82 8.62 -6.28
C MET A 65 7.39 8.46 -5.75
N PRO A 66 6.61 7.50 -6.25
CA PRO A 66 5.34 7.13 -5.63
C PRO A 66 5.57 6.47 -4.27
N LEU A 67 4.74 6.81 -3.28
CA LEU A 67 4.86 6.28 -1.91
C LEU A 67 4.94 4.76 -1.87
N PHE A 68 4.08 4.07 -2.64
CA PHE A 68 4.08 2.61 -2.65
C PHE A 68 5.43 2.06 -3.13
N VAL A 69 6.08 2.67 -4.12
CA VAL A 69 7.39 2.20 -4.60
C VAL A 69 8.43 2.29 -3.48
N SER A 70 8.45 3.40 -2.73
CA SER A 70 9.38 3.56 -1.61
C SER A 70 9.11 2.58 -0.47
N VAL A 71 7.84 2.39 -0.07
CA VAL A 71 7.49 1.47 1.03
C VAL A 71 7.75 0.01 0.66
N PHE A 72 7.41 -0.41 -0.57
CA PHE A 72 7.71 -1.75 -1.06
C PHE A 72 9.22 -2.00 -1.22
N GLY A 73 10.01 -0.95 -1.52
CA GLY A 73 11.46 -1.02 -1.49
C GLY A 73 11.98 -1.43 -0.10
N LEU A 74 11.54 -0.73 0.95
CA LEU A 74 11.90 -1.10 2.33
C LEU A 74 11.38 -2.49 2.72
N ALA A 75 10.21 -2.91 2.22
CA ALA A 75 9.70 -4.27 2.46
C ALA A 75 10.61 -5.34 1.85
N GLY A 76 11.17 -5.08 0.66
CA GLY A 76 12.15 -5.94 0.00
C GLY A 76 13.45 -6.03 0.80
N GLU A 77 13.99 -4.89 1.26
CA GLU A 77 15.17 -4.86 2.13
C GLU A 77 14.94 -5.65 3.43
N ALA A 78 13.75 -5.51 4.04
CA ALA A 78 13.37 -6.24 5.24
C ALA A 78 13.26 -7.76 5.00
N ALA A 79 12.77 -8.19 3.83
CA ALA A 79 12.67 -9.60 3.46
C ALA A 79 14.04 -10.27 3.26
N GLU A 80 15.04 -9.50 2.80
CA GLU A 80 16.41 -9.99 2.55
C GLU A 80 17.31 -9.91 3.79
N ALA A 81 16.88 -9.25 4.86
CA ALA A 81 17.67 -9.07 6.07
C ALA A 81 17.89 -10.39 6.82
N THR A 82 19.15 -10.67 7.19
CA THR A 82 19.49 -11.85 8.03
C THR A 82 18.76 -11.86 9.37
N ALA A 83 18.48 -10.68 9.93
CA ALA A 83 17.70 -10.50 11.14
C ALA A 83 16.93 -9.18 11.06
N TYR A 84 15.65 -9.22 11.42
CA TYR A 84 14.80 -8.03 11.43
C TYR A 84 15.03 -7.19 12.69
N ASP A 85 15.37 -5.91 12.51
CA ASP A 85 15.45 -4.91 13.59
C ASP A 85 14.26 -3.97 13.52
N ALA A 86 13.27 -4.21 14.38
CA ALA A 86 12.05 -3.42 14.46
C ALA A 86 12.31 -1.94 14.82
N SER A 87 13.34 -1.64 15.61
CA SER A 87 13.64 -0.27 16.00
C SER A 87 14.22 0.52 14.83
N ALA A 88 15.19 -0.07 14.12
CA ALA A 88 15.75 0.52 12.92
C ALA A 88 14.70 0.65 11.82
N SER A 89 13.88 -0.38 11.61
CA SER A 89 12.82 -0.38 10.60
C SER A 89 11.79 0.71 10.85
N ARG A 90 11.27 0.85 12.08
CA ARG A 90 10.35 1.96 12.42
C ARG A 90 10.98 3.34 12.21
N ALA A 91 12.28 3.49 12.48
CA ALA A 91 12.97 4.75 12.21
C ALA A 91 13.05 5.07 10.72
N GLN A 92 13.37 4.08 9.87
CA GLN A 92 13.38 4.23 8.42
C GLN A 92 11.98 4.51 7.87
N ILE A 93 10.95 3.81 8.35
CA ILE A 93 9.56 4.02 7.94
C ILE A 93 9.11 5.45 8.28
N ARG A 94 9.39 5.95 9.50
CA ARG A 94 9.09 7.34 9.87
C ARG A 94 9.80 8.34 8.98
N ALA A 95 11.09 8.13 8.73
CA ALA A 95 11.88 9.01 7.88
C ALA A 95 11.32 9.05 6.45
N LEU A 96 10.95 7.89 5.89
CA LEU A 96 10.31 7.79 4.59
C LEU A 96 8.97 8.52 4.58
N LEU A 97 8.06 8.22 5.52
CA LEU A 97 6.72 8.80 5.54
C LEU A 97 6.71 10.30 5.78
N ALA A 98 7.72 10.86 6.46
CA ALA A 98 7.87 12.30 6.65
C ALA A 98 7.98 13.07 5.32
N ASP A 99 8.47 12.45 4.25
CA ASP A 99 8.52 13.08 2.92
C ASP A 99 7.13 13.15 2.24
N TYR A 100 6.17 12.31 2.69
CA TYR A 100 4.86 12.16 2.07
C TYR A 100 3.72 12.72 2.93
N VAL A 101 3.90 12.81 4.24
CA VAL A 101 2.84 13.19 5.19
C VAL A 101 3.10 14.59 5.72
N THR A 102 2.07 15.44 5.67
CA THR A 102 2.05 16.76 6.29
C THR A 102 0.95 16.80 7.35
N LEU A 103 1.34 17.08 8.59
CA LEU A 103 0.43 17.25 9.71
C LEU A 103 -0.36 18.56 9.57
N GLN A 104 -1.63 18.55 9.94
CA GLN A 104 -2.46 19.75 10.01
C GLN A 104 -2.57 20.17 11.49
N PRO A 105 -2.28 21.43 11.83
CA PRO A 105 -2.44 21.94 13.19
C PRO A 105 -3.91 22.13 13.60
#